data_AF-A0A231PZJ5-F1
#
_entry.id   AF-A0A231PZJ5-F1
#
_cell.length_a   1.000
_cell.length_b   1.000
_cell.length_c   1.000
_cell.angle_alpha   90.00
_cell.angle_beta   90.00
_cell.angle_gamma   90.00
#
_symmetry.space_group_name_H-M   'P 1'
#
loop_
_entity.id
_entity.type
_entity.pdbx_description
1 polymer ?
#
loop_
_entity_poly.entity_id
_entity_poly.type
_entity_poly.pdbx_seq_one_letter_code
_entity_poly.pdbx_strand_id
1 'polypeptide(L)'
;MTIYNFNLGIGWANSGVEYAQSYRAKLLRELGQEAKFIFTDLILSENIEHLTANLGLKDEEVIWLYSYFTDVKISPTTYTLADLKASLGQEVVKEVRNGKAVYLYLAPKNSWVAAYLKNSQSDLVERAEFVSNNCLYRKDYYTYTRLFSEYYTPRDNRAYVYQRRFFNEDGSVAYEEIMDGDSPQMFRFPDKILYSKAEFIDYFVSKLAFKAGDILLLDRSKGLGQQVFRNKGEAKLGVMVHADHFSEHSVDDDYILWNDYYDYQFTNSEAVDFFVVATASQRDLLLKQFAKYEHKQPKVVVIPVGSVDKLRHPKVPRQPFALITASRLAPEKHVDWLVNACIRAHKEIPDLTLDIYGEGSGKEQLEKLIANNQAQKYIRLKGHQDLKEQYVNYAAYITASTTEGFGLSLLEAIASGLPLIGLDVRYGMQTFVDNGQNGYVCPWSDSMGAPRIVDNLAFAITELFKADLSKFREHSYHKAQPFMEANVRKAWAELIATEGGLGHA
;
A
#
# COMPACT_ATOMS: atom_id res chain seq x y z
N MET A 1 -25.74 -2.26 7.65
CA MET A 1 -24.95 -2.03 6.42
C MET A 1 -23.50 -1.96 6.83
N THR A 2 -22.67 -2.77 6.21
CA THR A 2 -21.23 -2.84 6.43
C THR A 2 -20.52 -2.58 5.09
N ILE A 3 -19.39 -1.86 5.13
CA ILE A 3 -18.55 -1.62 3.94
C ILE A 3 -17.37 -2.58 3.97
N TYR A 4 -17.27 -3.47 2.99
CA TYR A 4 -16.18 -4.44 2.85
C TYR A 4 -15.17 -3.97 1.82
N ASN A 5 -13.92 -3.75 2.23
CA ASN A 5 -12.83 -3.25 1.40
C ASN A 5 -11.89 -4.40 1.07
N PHE A 6 -11.69 -4.70 -0.21
CA PHE A 6 -10.92 -5.85 -0.67
C PHE A 6 -9.56 -5.43 -1.23
N ASN A 7 -8.49 -5.97 -0.64
CA ASN A 7 -7.11 -5.80 -1.11
C ASN A 7 -6.38 -7.16 -1.07
N LEU A 8 -5.20 -7.22 -1.70
CA LEU A 8 -4.38 -8.42 -1.74
C LEU A 8 -3.55 -8.57 -0.46
N GLY A 9 -2.62 -7.64 -0.20
CA GLY A 9 -1.68 -7.75 0.91
C GLY A 9 -1.25 -6.41 1.49
N ILE A 10 -0.38 -6.47 2.50
CA ILE A 10 0.12 -5.32 3.26
C ILE A 10 1.56 -5.61 3.74
N GLY A 11 2.36 -4.57 3.98
CA GLY A 11 3.71 -4.66 4.52
C GLY A 11 4.09 -3.44 5.37
N TRP A 12 5.36 -3.34 5.77
CA TRP A 12 5.89 -2.16 6.48
C TRP A 12 6.04 -0.94 5.57
N ALA A 13 6.53 -1.15 4.34
CA ALA A 13 6.69 -0.11 3.32
C ALA A 13 5.57 -0.20 2.27
N ASN A 14 4.38 0.23 2.67
CA ASN A 14 3.16 0.15 1.87
C ASN A 14 3.16 1.06 0.64
N SER A 15 2.33 0.71 -0.35
CA SER A 15 2.06 1.56 -1.51
C SER A 15 0.97 2.58 -1.21
N GLY A 16 0.70 3.50 -2.15
CA GLY A 16 -0.37 4.49 -2.02
C GLY A 16 -1.77 3.86 -1.85
N VAL A 17 -1.98 2.62 -2.31
CA VAL A 17 -3.27 1.92 -2.20
C VAL A 17 -3.60 1.61 -0.73
N GLU A 18 -2.65 1.07 0.02
CA GLU A 18 -2.87 0.73 1.44
C GLU A 18 -3.02 2.01 2.29
N TYR A 19 -2.23 3.05 2.01
CA TYR A 19 -2.43 4.36 2.66
C TYR A 19 -3.81 4.95 2.34
N ALA A 20 -4.30 4.82 1.10
CA ALA A 20 -5.66 5.23 0.74
C ALA A 20 -6.74 4.47 1.53
N GLN A 21 -6.54 3.16 1.77
CA GLN A 21 -7.42 2.38 2.64
C GLN A 21 -7.36 2.86 4.10
N SER A 22 -6.19 3.23 4.61
CA SER A 22 -6.03 3.83 5.94
C SER A 22 -6.81 5.14 6.08
N TYR A 23 -6.65 6.06 5.12
CA TYR A 23 -7.41 7.31 5.09
C TYR A 23 -8.91 7.05 5.06
N ARG A 24 -9.36 6.10 4.21
CA ARG A 24 -10.77 5.70 4.14
C ARG A 24 -11.26 5.11 5.47
N ALA A 25 -10.50 4.23 6.12
CA ALA A 25 -10.85 3.65 7.41
C ALA A 25 -11.11 4.73 8.47
N LYS A 26 -10.21 5.73 8.54
CA LYS A 26 -10.38 6.87 9.45
C LYS A 26 -11.68 7.62 9.16
N LEU A 27 -11.95 7.96 7.90
CA LEU A 27 -13.16 8.70 7.50
C LEU A 27 -14.44 7.93 7.79
N LEU A 28 -14.47 6.62 7.52
CA LEU A 28 -15.63 5.76 7.80
C LEU A 28 -15.90 5.67 9.31
N ARG A 29 -14.86 5.58 10.14
CA ARG A 29 -15.00 5.64 11.60
C ARG A 29 -15.62 6.96 12.06
N GLU A 30 -15.19 8.09 11.52
CA GLU A 30 -15.75 9.41 11.86
C GLU A 30 -17.21 9.57 11.43
N LEU A 31 -17.64 8.84 10.40
CA LEU A 31 -19.03 8.75 9.96
C LEU A 31 -19.87 7.77 10.79
N GLY A 32 -19.26 7.02 11.72
CA GLY A 32 -19.92 5.93 12.44
C GLY A 32 -20.29 4.75 11.53
N GLN A 33 -19.68 4.66 10.35
CA GLN A 33 -19.94 3.61 9.38
C GLN A 33 -19.10 2.37 9.69
N GLU A 34 -19.76 1.22 9.89
CA GLU A 34 -19.06 -0.05 10.05
C GLU A 34 -18.33 -0.42 8.75
N ALA A 35 -17.04 -0.77 8.88
CA ALA A 35 -16.19 -1.16 7.77
C ALA A 35 -15.32 -2.35 8.13
N LYS A 36 -15.08 -3.23 7.15
CA LYS A 36 -14.12 -4.34 7.20
C LYS A 36 -13.09 -4.20 6.08
N PHE A 37 -11.83 -4.53 6.35
CA PHE A 37 -10.70 -4.49 5.42
C PHE A 37 -10.16 -5.91 5.28
N ILE A 38 -10.31 -6.45 4.07
CA ILE A 38 -10.05 -7.83 3.72
C ILE A 38 -8.73 -7.93 2.98
N PHE A 39 -7.85 -8.83 3.45
CA PHE A 39 -6.57 -9.16 2.82
C PHE A 39 -6.55 -10.65 2.43
N THR A 40 -6.14 -10.95 1.19
CA THR A 40 -6.22 -12.30 0.59
C THR A 40 -4.87 -12.97 0.32
N ASP A 41 -3.77 -12.25 0.49
CA ASP A 41 -2.42 -12.82 0.39
C ASP A 41 -1.99 -13.47 1.71
N LEU A 42 -1.19 -14.52 1.57
CA LEU A 42 -0.57 -15.19 2.70
C LEU A 42 0.62 -14.33 3.17
N ILE A 43 0.56 -13.87 4.42
CA ILE A 43 1.58 -13.02 5.02
C ILE A 43 2.34 -13.87 6.03
N LEU A 44 3.61 -14.15 5.72
CA LEU A 44 4.49 -14.99 6.55
C LEU A 44 5.66 -14.24 7.17
N SER A 45 5.97 -13.03 6.67
CA SER A 45 7.13 -12.27 7.12
C SER A 45 6.96 -11.71 8.52
N GLU A 46 5.72 -11.40 8.91
CA GLU A 46 5.32 -10.74 10.14
C GLU A 46 3.91 -11.18 10.53
N ASN A 47 3.50 -10.92 11.77
CA ASN A 47 2.09 -10.99 12.15
C ASN A 47 1.32 -9.90 11.38
N ILE A 48 0.22 -10.28 10.71
CA ILE A 48 -0.62 -9.34 9.95
C ILE A 48 -1.12 -8.19 10.83
N GLU A 49 -1.43 -8.44 12.11
CA GLU A 49 -1.92 -7.40 13.01
C GLU A 49 -0.90 -6.27 13.17
N HIS A 50 0.40 -6.58 13.29
CA HIS A 50 1.43 -5.53 13.43
C HIS A 50 1.46 -4.63 12.19
N LEU A 51 1.25 -5.21 11.01
CA LEU A 51 1.23 -4.47 9.74
C LEU A 51 -0.03 -3.59 9.63
N THR A 52 -1.20 -4.12 10.00
CA THR A 52 -2.46 -3.39 9.94
C THR A 52 -2.56 -2.30 11.01
N ALA A 53 -2.05 -2.56 12.21
CA ALA A 53 -1.97 -1.57 13.29
C ALA A 53 -0.99 -0.44 12.94
N ASN A 54 0.15 -0.76 12.33
CA ASN A 54 1.08 0.25 11.80
C ASN A 54 0.42 1.14 10.73
N LEU A 55 -0.49 0.58 9.93
CA LEU A 55 -1.29 1.32 8.96
C LEU A 55 -2.45 2.11 9.61
N GLY A 56 -2.79 1.88 10.88
CA GLY A 56 -3.86 2.57 11.61
C GLY A 56 -5.25 1.95 11.50
N LEU A 57 -5.32 0.70 11.04
CA LEU A 57 -6.54 -0.13 11.10
C LEU A 57 -6.68 -0.71 12.51
N LYS A 58 -7.92 -0.83 13.01
CA LYS A 58 -8.21 -1.54 14.25
C LYS A 58 -8.40 -3.03 13.98
N ASP A 59 -8.06 -3.86 14.96
CA ASP A 59 -8.14 -5.33 14.83
C ASP A 59 -9.54 -5.80 14.43
N GLU A 60 -10.60 -5.21 14.99
CA GLU A 60 -11.98 -5.57 14.66
C GLU A 60 -12.39 -5.15 13.23
N GLU A 61 -11.65 -4.27 12.58
CA GLU A 61 -11.86 -3.85 11.19
C GLU A 61 -11.18 -4.83 10.21
N VAL A 62 -10.26 -5.68 10.65
CA VAL A 62 -9.45 -6.52 9.76
C VAL A 62 -10.05 -7.91 9.60
N ILE A 63 -10.10 -8.38 8.35
CA ILE A 63 -10.38 -9.77 8.02
C ILE A 63 -9.23 -10.28 7.17
N TRP A 64 -8.58 -11.36 7.61
CA TRP A 64 -7.57 -12.05 6.83
C TRP A 64 -8.10 -13.38 6.32
N LEU A 65 -8.00 -13.63 5.01
CA LEU A 65 -8.50 -14.85 4.36
C LEU A 65 -8.12 -16.13 5.12
N TYR A 66 -6.86 -16.23 5.55
CA TYR A 66 -6.32 -17.46 6.13
C TYR A 66 -6.66 -17.65 7.62
N SER A 67 -6.99 -16.58 8.36
CA SER A 67 -7.48 -16.72 9.74
C SER A 67 -9.01 -16.71 9.81
N TYR A 68 -9.73 -16.35 8.75
CA TYR A 68 -11.20 -16.25 8.78
C TYR A 68 -11.90 -17.55 9.17
N PHE A 69 -11.32 -18.68 8.78
CA PHE A 69 -11.88 -20.00 9.06
C PHE A 69 -11.42 -20.61 10.38
N THR A 70 -10.64 -19.86 11.17
CA THR A 70 -10.31 -20.22 12.55
C THR A 70 -11.15 -19.36 13.50
N ASP A 71 -11.25 -19.76 14.77
CA ASP A 71 -11.81 -18.90 15.82
C ASP A 71 -10.79 -17.90 16.39
N VAL A 72 -9.51 -18.04 16.05
CA VAL A 72 -8.40 -17.15 16.45
C VAL A 72 -8.59 -15.75 15.86
N LYS A 73 -8.58 -14.73 16.71
CA LYS A 73 -8.77 -13.33 16.32
C LYS A 73 -7.49 -12.70 15.79
N ILE A 74 -7.66 -11.67 14.95
CA ILE A 74 -6.60 -10.71 14.66
C ILE A 74 -6.18 -10.08 15.99
N SER A 75 -4.89 -10.17 16.30
CA SER A 75 -4.34 -9.74 17.58
C SER A 75 -2.83 -9.59 17.47
N PRO A 76 -2.22 -8.67 18.24
CA PRO A 76 -0.79 -8.65 18.41
C PRO A 76 -0.28 -9.97 18.98
N THR A 77 0.98 -10.28 18.65
CA THR A 77 1.68 -11.40 19.27
C THR A 77 1.86 -11.18 20.76
N THR A 78 1.28 -12.06 21.58
CA THR A 78 1.48 -12.14 23.03
C THR A 78 2.09 -13.46 23.47
N TYR A 79 2.21 -14.45 22.57
CA TYR A 79 2.83 -15.74 22.85
C TYR A 79 4.31 -15.56 23.19
N THR A 80 4.75 -16.11 24.32
CA THR A 80 6.09 -15.86 24.88
C THR A 80 7.06 -17.01 24.64
N LEU A 81 8.35 -16.73 24.87
CA LEU A 81 9.38 -17.75 24.90
C LEU A 81 9.13 -18.79 26.00
N ALA A 82 8.48 -18.40 27.11
CA ALA A 82 8.08 -19.32 28.17
C ALA A 82 6.97 -20.27 27.70
N ASP A 83 5.95 -19.76 27.00
CA ASP A 83 4.88 -20.55 26.40
C ASP A 83 5.45 -21.54 25.38
N LEU A 84 6.38 -21.08 24.53
CA LEU A 84 7.09 -21.95 23.60
C LEU A 84 7.79 -23.08 24.33
N LYS A 85 8.63 -22.78 25.34
CA LYS A 85 9.35 -23.80 26.13
C LYS A 85 8.40 -24.82 26.77
N ALA A 86 7.29 -24.36 27.34
CA ALA A 86 6.27 -25.24 27.94
C ALA A 86 5.64 -26.18 26.89
N SER A 87 5.47 -25.71 25.65
CA SER A 87 4.86 -26.48 24.56
C SER A 87 5.76 -27.53 23.90
N LEU A 88 7.09 -27.49 24.13
CA LEU A 88 8.05 -28.36 23.43
C LEU A 88 7.92 -29.85 23.77
N GLY A 89 7.44 -30.19 24.97
CA GLY A 89 7.39 -31.57 25.47
C GLY A 89 8.78 -32.23 25.59
N GLN A 90 9.86 -31.46 25.51
CA GLN A 90 11.25 -31.90 25.57
C GLN A 90 12.06 -30.95 26.48
N GLU A 91 13.08 -31.49 27.15
CA GLU A 91 13.98 -30.70 27.98
C GLU A 91 14.87 -29.81 27.10
N VAL A 92 14.92 -28.51 27.44
CA VAL A 92 15.86 -27.55 26.85
C VAL A 92 17.18 -27.62 27.62
N VAL A 93 18.21 -28.16 26.98
CA VAL A 93 19.54 -28.35 27.59
C VAL A 93 20.48 -27.15 27.40
N LYS A 94 20.19 -26.28 26.43
CA LYS A 94 20.96 -25.06 26.17
C LYS A 94 20.09 -24.01 25.49
N GLU A 95 20.30 -22.75 25.86
CA GLU A 95 19.70 -21.58 25.23
C GLU A 95 20.78 -20.61 24.76
N VAL A 96 20.63 -20.06 23.55
CA VAL A 96 21.54 -19.05 23.00
C VAL A 96 20.73 -17.95 22.34
N ARG A 97 20.88 -16.70 22.79
CA ARG A 97 20.28 -15.53 22.16
C ARG A 97 21.27 -14.84 21.22
N ASN A 98 20.82 -14.52 20.01
CA ASN A 98 21.55 -13.72 19.03
C ASN A 98 20.59 -12.75 18.35
N GLY A 99 20.61 -11.48 18.77
CA GLY A 99 19.70 -10.46 18.27
C GLY A 99 18.23 -10.84 18.51
N LYS A 100 17.43 -10.91 17.44
CA LYS A 100 16.02 -11.32 17.48
C LYS A 100 15.81 -12.84 17.54
N ALA A 101 16.86 -13.66 17.43
CA ALA A 101 16.73 -15.11 17.43
C ALA A 101 17.18 -15.73 18.75
N VAL A 102 16.40 -16.67 19.28
CA VAL A 102 16.77 -17.52 20.43
C VAL A 102 16.77 -18.98 20.01
N TYR A 103 17.91 -19.64 20.18
CA TYR A 103 18.11 -21.04 19.86
C TYR A 103 17.97 -21.89 21.13
N LEU A 104 16.99 -22.79 21.14
CA LEU A 104 16.72 -23.75 22.20
C LEU A 104 17.18 -25.14 21.75
N TYR A 105 18.23 -25.69 22.35
CA TYR A 105 18.72 -27.03 22.05
C TYR A 105 18.02 -28.06 22.94
N LEU A 106 17.53 -29.15 22.34
CA LEU A 106 16.67 -30.12 22.99
C LEU A 106 17.38 -31.47 23.24
N ALA A 107 16.90 -32.23 24.22
CA ALA A 107 17.28 -33.62 24.43
C ALA A 107 16.28 -34.61 23.78
N PRO A 108 16.74 -35.69 23.11
CA PRO A 108 18.13 -36.10 22.89
C PRO A 108 18.85 -35.26 21.81
N LYS A 109 20.19 -35.36 21.79
CA LYS A 109 21.09 -34.56 20.93
C LYS A 109 20.64 -34.55 19.45
N ASN A 110 20.90 -33.43 18.77
CA ASN A 110 20.60 -33.12 17.35
C ASN A 110 19.21 -32.54 17.04
N SER A 111 18.45 -32.10 18.04
CA SER A 111 17.23 -31.31 17.81
C SER A 111 17.35 -29.92 18.43
N TRP A 112 16.84 -28.90 17.75
CA TRP A 112 16.81 -27.53 18.25
C TRP A 112 15.64 -26.74 17.65
N VAL A 113 15.29 -25.64 18.33
CA VAL A 113 14.26 -24.69 17.89
C VAL A 113 14.86 -23.30 17.80
N ALA A 114 14.70 -22.61 16.67
CA ALA A 114 14.95 -21.18 16.59
C ALA A 114 13.64 -20.41 16.77
N ALA A 115 13.51 -19.74 17.91
CA ALA A 115 12.45 -18.78 18.17
C ALA A 115 12.85 -17.40 17.62
N TYR A 116 12.04 -16.84 16.74
CA TYR A 116 12.18 -15.50 16.19
C TYR A 116 11.25 -14.56 16.97
N LEU A 117 11.87 -13.56 17.60
CA LEU A 117 11.22 -12.64 18.51
C LEU A 117 10.89 -11.33 17.83
N LYS A 118 9.82 -10.67 18.30
CA LYS A 118 9.38 -9.35 17.79
C LYS A 118 10.51 -8.33 17.65
N ASN A 119 11.36 -8.24 18.68
CA ASN A 119 12.58 -7.46 18.64
C ASN A 119 13.63 -8.08 19.59
N SER A 120 14.87 -7.57 19.55
CA SER A 120 16.00 -8.14 20.30
C SER A 120 15.86 -8.07 21.82
N GLN A 121 14.99 -7.18 22.33
CA GLN A 121 14.72 -6.98 23.75
C GLN A 121 13.40 -7.62 24.21
N SER A 122 12.64 -8.21 23.29
CA SER A 122 11.37 -8.87 23.56
C SER A 122 11.57 -10.34 23.95
N ASP A 123 10.55 -10.92 24.58
CA ASP A 123 10.38 -12.38 24.73
C ASP A 123 9.15 -12.91 23.97
N LEU A 124 8.49 -12.04 23.21
CA LEU A 124 7.33 -12.39 22.37
C LEU A 124 7.82 -13.11 21.11
N VAL A 125 7.36 -14.33 20.88
CA VAL A 125 7.74 -15.21 19.78
C VAL A 125 6.74 -15.05 18.65
N GLU A 126 7.17 -14.56 17.50
CA GLU A 126 6.33 -14.45 16.30
C GLU A 126 6.33 -15.75 15.51
N ARG A 127 7.47 -16.43 15.49
CA ARG A 127 7.67 -17.67 14.74
C ARG A 127 8.69 -18.56 15.43
N ALA A 128 8.50 -19.88 15.37
CA ALA A 128 9.49 -20.86 15.81
C ALA A 128 9.79 -21.88 14.71
N GLU A 129 11.07 -22.13 14.42
CA GLU A 129 11.52 -23.12 13.45
C GLU A 129 12.09 -24.35 14.17
N PHE A 130 11.54 -25.53 13.89
CA PHE A 130 11.91 -26.79 14.53
C PHE A 130 12.78 -27.63 13.60
N VAL A 131 13.97 -27.98 14.08
CA VAL A 131 15.01 -28.67 13.31
C VAL A 131 15.44 -29.93 14.04
N SER A 132 15.57 -31.03 13.31
CA SER A 132 16.13 -32.29 13.82
C SER A 132 17.09 -32.87 12.79
N ASN A 133 18.27 -33.30 13.21
CA ASN A 133 19.33 -33.81 12.33
C ASN A 133 19.60 -32.89 11.12
N ASN A 134 19.68 -31.57 11.38
CA ASN A 134 19.85 -30.51 10.38
C ASN A 134 18.73 -30.41 9.32
N CYS A 135 17.59 -31.08 9.54
CA CYS A 135 16.42 -30.97 8.69
C CYS A 135 15.35 -30.12 9.38
N LEU A 136 15.00 -28.98 8.77
CA LEU A 136 13.80 -28.23 9.12
C LEU A 136 12.58 -29.10 8.80
N TYR A 137 11.75 -29.36 9.80
CA TYR A 137 10.54 -30.18 9.61
C TYR A 137 9.25 -29.44 9.96
N ARG A 138 9.33 -28.35 10.74
CA ARG A 138 8.15 -27.54 11.11
C ARG A 138 8.50 -26.08 11.36
N LYS A 139 7.63 -25.17 10.95
CA LYS A 139 7.59 -23.78 11.44
C LYS A 139 6.23 -23.51 12.06
N ASP A 140 6.21 -22.88 13.23
CA ASP A 140 4.97 -22.46 13.90
C ASP A 140 4.91 -20.93 13.93
N TYR A 141 3.71 -20.37 13.71
CA TYR A 141 3.44 -18.94 13.66
C TYR A 141 2.43 -18.55 14.74
N TYR A 142 2.71 -17.46 15.48
CA TYR A 142 2.00 -17.16 16.73
C TYR A 142 1.42 -15.74 16.78
N THR A 143 0.21 -15.65 17.33
CA THR A 143 -0.41 -14.42 17.85
C THR A 143 -0.41 -14.48 19.39
N TYR A 144 -1.56 -14.62 20.03
CA TYR A 144 -1.68 -15.03 21.44
C TYR A 144 -1.66 -16.56 21.61
N THR A 145 -1.87 -17.29 20.52
CA THR A 145 -1.76 -18.75 20.43
C THR A 145 -1.09 -19.12 19.10
N ARG A 146 -0.83 -20.40 18.85
CA ARG A 146 -0.33 -20.87 17.56
C ARG A 146 -1.46 -20.81 16.52
N LEU A 147 -1.34 -19.92 15.54
CA LEU A 147 -2.34 -19.75 14.49
C LEU A 147 -2.22 -20.81 13.40
N PHE A 148 -1.00 -21.08 12.93
CA PHE A 148 -0.77 -22.12 11.93
C PHE A 148 0.67 -22.65 11.98
N SER A 149 0.86 -23.82 11.37
CA SER A 149 2.17 -24.45 11.17
C SER A 149 2.41 -24.75 9.70
N GLU A 150 3.65 -24.60 9.26
CA GLU A 150 4.16 -25.13 8.00
C GLU A 150 4.98 -26.40 8.27
N TYR A 151 4.79 -27.44 7.47
CA TYR A 151 5.53 -28.70 7.56
C TYR A 151 6.44 -28.89 6.35
N TYR A 152 7.65 -29.36 6.63
CA TYR A 152 8.75 -29.39 5.67
C TYR A 152 9.32 -30.79 5.50
N THR A 153 9.76 -31.09 4.28
CA THR A 153 10.54 -32.29 3.95
C THR A 153 11.82 -31.87 3.22
N PRO A 154 12.96 -32.54 3.46
CA PRO A 154 14.15 -32.31 2.66
C PRO A 154 13.96 -32.88 1.25
N ARG A 155 14.31 -32.09 0.23
CA ARG A 155 14.58 -32.56 -1.15
C ARG A 155 15.82 -31.83 -1.64
N ASP A 156 16.78 -32.53 -2.25
CA ASP A 156 18.03 -31.92 -2.77
C ASP A 156 18.75 -30.98 -1.79
N ASN A 157 18.84 -31.37 -0.52
CA ASN A 157 19.41 -30.57 0.58
C ASN A 157 18.76 -29.18 0.79
N ARG A 158 17.49 -29.03 0.38
CA ARG A 158 16.66 -27.84 0.65
C ARG A 158 15.39 -28.25 1.38
N ALA A 159 14.88 -27.37 2.23
CA ALA A 159 13.61 -27.59 2.92
C ALA A 159 12.46 -27.19 2.00
N TYR A 160 11.57 -28.14 1.70
CA TYR A 160 10.36 -27.92 0.90
C TYR A 160 9.13 -27.99 1.79
N VAL A 161 8.31 -26.94 1.76
CA VAL A 161 6.99 -26.99 2.39
C VAL A 161 6.10 -27.93 1.60
N TYR A 162 5.42 -28.85 2.30
CA TYR A 162 4.44 -29.76 1.68
C TYR A 162 3.04 -29.59 2.26
N GLN A 163 2.92 -28.89 3.39
CA GLN A 163 1.65 -28.66 4.06
C GLN A 163 1.68 -27.40 4.94
N ARG A 164 0.59 -26.66 4.97
CA ARG A 164 0.25 -25.73 6.05
C ARG A 164 -1.00 -26.23 6.78
N ARG A 165 -1.07 -26.00 8.09
CA ARG A 165 -2.21 -26.40 8.93
C ARG A 165 -2.60 -25.23 9.82
N PHE A 166 -3.84 -24.81 9.72
CA PHE A 166 -4.40 -23.70 10.49
C PHE A 166 -5.19 -24.25 11.68
N PHE A 167 -5.10 -23.58 12.83
CA PHE A 167 -5.65 -24.05 14.10
C PHE A 167 -6.68 -23.09 14.68
N ASN A 168 -7.60 -23.65 15.44
CA ASN A 168 -8.46 -22.92 16.38
C ASN A 168 -7.71 -22.62 17.69
N GLU A 169 -8.31 -21.80 18.55
CA GLU A 169 -7.76 -21.37 19.84
C GLU A 169 -7.44 -22.55 20.76
N ASP A 170 -8.25 -23.61 20.72
CA ASP A 170 -8.06 -24.84 21.49
C ASP A 170 -6.98 -25.77 20.91
N GLY A 171 -6.37 -25.40 19.77
CA GLY A 171 -5.37 -26.18 19.05
C GLY A 171 -5.93 -27.26 18.12
N SER A 172 -7.26 -27.38 18.00
CA SER A 172 -7.90 -28.23 16.99
C SER A 172 -7.64 -27.69 15.58
N VAL A 173 -7.67 -28.57 14.59
CA VAL A 173 -7.38 -28.21 13.20
C VAL A 173 -8.62 -27.58 12.55
N ALA A 174 -8.47 -26.36 12.06
CA ALA A 174 -9.51 -25.68 11.29
C ALA A 174 -9.54 -26.17 9.83
N TYR A 175 -8.39 -26.12 9.16
CA TYR A 175 -8.20 -26.64 7.81
C TYR A 175 -6.71 -26.84 7.47
N GLU A 176 -6.44 -27.52 6.37
CA GLU A 176 -5.10 -27.79 5.87
C GLU A 176 -4.95 -27.28 4.44
N GLU A 177 -3.78 -26.73 4.11
CA GLU A 177 -3.36 -26.38 2.75
C GLU A 177 -2.26 -27.36 2.34
N ILE A 178 -2.47 -28.12 1.27
CA ILE A 178 -1.47 -29.05 0.74
C ILE A 178 -0.70 -28.35 -0.38
N MET A 179 0.62 -28.46 -0.32
CA MET A 179 1.55 -27.71 -1.16
C MET A 179 2.36 -28.66 -2.05
N ASP A 180 2.69 -28.21 -3.26
CA ASP A 180 3.81 -28.74 -4.03
C ASP A 180 4.83 -27.62 -4.25
N GLY A 181 5.87 -27.61 -3.43
CA GLY A 181 6.78 -26.48 -3.31
C GLY A 181 6.02 -25.21 -2.88
N ASP A 182 6.20 -24.12 -3.60
CA ASP A 182 5.57 -22.83 -3.29
C ASP A 182 4.13 -22.70 -3.84
N SER A 183 3.62 -23.72 -4.53
CA SER A 183 2.30 -23.69 -5.18
C SER A 183 1.26 -24.48 -4.38
N PRO A 184 0.19 -23.83 -3.86
CA PRO A 184 -0.89 -24.55 -3.20
C PRO A 184 -1.67 -25.39 -4.19
N GLN A 185 -1.87 -26.66 -3.84
CA GLN A 185 -2.57 -27.63 -4.68
C GLN A 185 -4.01 -27.84 -4.24
N MET A 186 -4.26 -27.78 -2.93
CA MET A 186 -5.61 -27.99 -2.38
C MET A 186 -5.74 -27.44 -0.97
N PHE A 187 -6.98 -27.11 -0.59
CA PHE A 187 -7.39 -26.72 0.75
C PHE A 187 -8.41 -27.75 1.27
N ARG A 188 -8.12 -28.37 2.41
CA ARG A 188 -8.94 -29.43 3.02
C ARG A 188 -9.53 -28.94 4.33
N PHE A 189 -10.84 -28.78 4.32
CA PHE A 189 -11.69 -28.58 5.49
C PHE A 189 -12.21 -29.94 5.99
N PRO A 190 -12.79 -30.01 7.21
CA PRO A 190 -13.40 -31.24 7.72
C PRO A 190 -14.52 -31.79 6.82
N ASP A 191 -15.27 -30.92 6.17
CA ASP A 191 -16.47 -31.21 5.38
C ASP A 191 -16.31 -30.92 3.87
N LYS A 192 -15.17 -30.37 3.43
CA LYS A 192 -14.98 -29.92 2.05
C LYS A 192 -13.51 -29.96 1.60
N ILE A 193 -13.30 -30.15 0.30
CA ILE A 193 -12.00 -29.96 -0.36
C ILE A 193 -12.16 -28.91 -1.47
N LEU A 194 -11.20 -28.01 -1.60
CA LEU A 194 -11.10 -26.99 -2.65
C LEU A 194 -9.77 -27.18 -3.39
N TYR A 195 -9.77 -27.17 -4.71
CA TYR A 195 -8.62 -27.60 -5.54
C TYR A 195 -7.78 -26.45 -6.10
N SER A 196 -8.08 -25.21 -5.72
CA SER A 196 -7.30 -24.06 -6.14
C SER A 196 -7.43 -22.89 -5.17
N LYS A 197 -6.47 -21.95 -5.21
CA LYS A 197 -6.58 -20.67 -4.48
C LYS A 197 -7.82 -19.88 -4.92
N ALA A 198 -8.22 -20.00 -6.20
CA ALA A 198 -9.41 -19.35 -6.73
C ALA A 198 -10.70 -19.89 -6.08
N GLU A 199 -10.82 -21.21 -5.90
CA GLU A 199 -11.94 -21.84 -5.19
C GLU A 199 -11.91 -21.52 -3.68
N PHE A 200 -10.72 -21.42 -3.08
CA PHE A 200 -10.57 -21.02 -1.69
C PHE A 200 -11.07 -19.59 -1.44
N ILE A 201 -10.68 -18.65 -2.31
CA ILE A 201 -11.18 -17.28 -2.26
C ILE A 201 -12.69 -17.24 -2.53
N ASP A 202 -13.19 -17.99 -3.51
CA ASP A 202 -14.63 -18.06 -3.82
C ASP A 202 -15.44 -18.55 -2.60
N TYR A 203 -14.95 -19.62 -1.95
CA TYR A 203 -15.55 -20.14 -0.72
C TYR A 203 -15.52 -19.10 0.40
N PHE A 204 -14.40 -18.43 0.63
CA PHE A 204 -14.29 -17.36 1.61
C PHE A 204 -15.27 -16.22 1.36
N VAL A 205 -15.32 -15.68 0.14
CA VAL A 205 -16.22 -14.57 -0.19
C VAL A 205 -17.69 -15.00 -0.02
N SER A 206 -18.05 -16.23 -0.41
CA SER A 206 -19.40 -16.77 -0.19
C SER A 206 -19.80 -16.85 1.29
N LYS A 207 -18.81 -17.00 2.19
CA LYS A 207 -19.02 -17.11 3.65
C LYS A 207 -19.07 -15.77 4.36
N LEU A 208 -18.73 -14.66 3.70
CA LEU A 208 -18.93 -13.32 4.26
C LEU A 208 -20.42 -12.93 4.31
N ALA A 209 -21.28 -13.63 3.55
CA ALA A 209 -22.74 -13.54 3.62
C ALA A 209 -23.28 -12.10 3.58
N PHE A 210 -22.92 -11.38 2.52
CA PHE A 210 -23.33 -9.98 2.34
C PHE A 210 -24.85 -9.82 2.31
N LYS A 211 -25.31 -8.70 2.85
CA LYS A 211 -26.74 -8.35 2.93
C LYS A 211 -27.07 -7.26 1.90
N ALA A 212 -28.36 -7.16 1.59
CA ALA A 212 -28.88 -6.01 0.85
C ALA A 212 -28.48 -4.71 1.56
N GLY A 213 -27.96 -3.74 0.79
CA GLY A 213 -27.47 -2.46 1.29
C GLY A 213 -25.99 -2.45 1.67
N ASP A 214 -25.33 -3.60 1.87
CA ASP A 214 -23.87 -3.62 2.06
C ASP A 214 -23.14 -3.10 0.81
N ILE A 215 -21.95 -2.51 1.01
CA ILE A 215 -21.11 -1.99 -0.06
C ILE A 215 -19.78 -2.75 -0.07
N LEU A 216 -19.40 -3.29 -1.23
CA LEU A 216 -18.14 -3.95 -1.48
C LEU A 216 -17.26 -2.98 -2.28
N LEU A 217 -16.10 -2.59 -1.75
CA LEU A 217 -15.11 -1.75 -2.41
C LEU A 217 -13.92 -2.60 -2.82
N LEU A 218 -13.70 -2.76 -4.12
CA LEU A 218 -12.58 -3.53 -4.67
C LEU A 218 -11.40 -2.60 -4.96
N ASP A 219 -10.39 -2.61 -4.10
CA ASP A 219 -9.16 -1.83 -4.26
C ASP A 219 -8.16 -2.53 -5.20
N ARG A 220 -8.09 -3.87 -5.15
CA ARG A 220 -7.31 -4.70 -6.07
C ARG A 220 -8.09 -5.94 -6.48
N SER A 221 -8.04 -6.29 -7.78
CA SER A 221 -8.85 -7.38 -8.35
C SER A 221 -8.06 -8.63 -8.77
N LYS A 222 -6.73 -8.57 -8.92
CA LYS A 222 -5.96 -9.67 -9.50
C LYS A 222 -6.09 -10.95 -8.67
N GLY A 223 -6.72 -11.98 -9.25
CA GLY A 223 -6.98 -13.25 -8.57
C GLY A 223 -8.14 -13.25 -7.56
N LEU A 224 -8.88 -12.14 -7.44
CA LEU A 224 -9.97 -11.93 -6.47
C LEU A 224 -11.26 -11.40 -7.11
N GLY A 225 -11.15 -10.60 -8.18
CA GLY A 225 -12.25 -9.83 -8.75
C GLY A 225 -13.40 -10.72 -9.20
N GLN A 226 -13.10 -11.81 -9.91
CA GLN A 226 -14.14 -12.72 -10.40
C GLN A 226 -14.94 -13.36 -9.25
N GLN A 227 -14.28 -13.72 -8.14
CA GLN A 227 -14.91 -14.28 -6.95
C GLN A 227 -15.82 -13.26 -6.25
N VAL A 228 -15.37 -12.01 -6.11
CA VAL A 228 -16.18 -10.93 -5.55
C VAL A 228 -17.40 -10.64 -6.43
N PHE A 229 -17.22 -10.54 -7.75
CA PHE A 229 -18.31 -10.26 -8.69
C PHE A 229 -19.41 -11.34 -8.64
N ARG A 230 -19.03 -12.63 -8.58
CA ARG A 230 -19.99 -13.74 -8.50
C ARG A 230 -20.74 -13.80 -7.17
N ASN A 231 -20.06 -13.50 -6.07
CA ASN A 231 -20.60 -13.69 -4.72
C ASN A 231 -21.17 -12.42 -4.09
N LYS A 232 -21.22 -11.29 -4.81
CA LYS A 232 -21.73 -10.01 -4.26
C LYS A 232 -23.20 -10.06 -3.83
N GLY A 233 -23.99 -10.96 -4.42
CA GLY A 233 -25.43 -11.03 -4.17
C GLY A 233 -26.12 -9.69 -4.43
N GLU A 234 -26.89 -9.22 -3.45
CA GLU A 234 -27.60 -7.93 -3.50
C GLU A 234 -26.76 -6.74 -2.99
N ALA A 235 -25.51 -6.98 -2.57
CA ALA A 235 -24.61 -5.90 -2.17
C ALA A 235 -24.19 -5.05 -3.38
N LYS A 236 -23.91 -3.78 -3.09
CA LYS A 236 -23.41 -2.82 -4.07
C LYS A 236 -21.91 -3.01 -4.29
N LEU A 237 -21.48 -3.09 -5.54
CA LEU A 237 -20.07 -3.25 -5.89
C LEU A 237 -19.49 -1.95 -6.43
N GLY A 238 -18.58 -1.37 -5.66
CA GLY A 238 -17.71 -0.27 -6.06
C GLY A 238 -16.32 -0.75 -6.45
N VAL A 239 -15.75 -0.20 -7.51
CA VAL A 239 -14.35 -0.46 -7.91
C VAL A 239 -13.53 0.82 -7.75
N MET A 240 -12.43 0.72 -7.00
CA MET A 240 -11.50 1.84 -6.79
C MET A 240 -10.45 1.86 -7.90
N VAL A 241 -10.27 3.00 -8.57
CA VAL A 241 -9.26 3.20 -9.60
C VAL A 241 -8.15 4.09 -9.03
N HIS A 242 -7.04 3.48 -8.64
CA HIS A 242 -5.94 4.11 -7.89
C HIS A 242 -4.84 4.74 -8.75
N ALA A 243 -4.69 4.28 -9.99
CA ALA A 243 -3.61 4.63 -10.90
C ALA A 243 -4.17 4.99 -12.27
N ASP A 244 -3.30 5.30 -13.24
CA ASP A 244 -3.73 5.45 -14.63
C ASP A 244 -4.36 4.14 -15.13
N HIS A 245 -5.43 4.26 -15.90
CA HIS A 245 -6.37 3.18 -16.12
C HIS A 245 -6.28 2.57 -17.53
N PHE A 246 -5.37 3.08 -18.35
CA PHE A 246 -5.11 2.60 -19.71
C PHE A 246 -3.64 2.83 -20.10
N SER A 247 -3.18 2.15 -21.15
CA SER A 247 -1.85 2.37 -21.75
C SER A 247 -1.96 3.31 -22.95
N GLU A 248 -1.52 4.56 -22.80
CA GLU A 248 -1.67 5.60 -23.85
C GLU A 248 -1.02 5.23 -25.19
N HIS A 249 0.10 4.49 -25.17
CA HIS A 249 0.80 4.04 -26.39
C HIS A 249 0.12 2.88 -27.11
N SER A 250 -0.90 2.31 -26.50
CA SER A 250 -1.62 1.14 -27.01
C SER A 250 -3.10 1.46 -27.22
N VAL A 251 -3.38 2.72 -27.55
CA VAL A 251 -4.70 3.21 -27.94
C VAL A 251 -4.63 3.77 -29.34
N ASP A 252 -5.63 3.44 -30.14
CA ASP A 252 -5.90 4.09 -31.41
C ASP A 252 -7.37 4.54 -31.47
N ASP A 253 -7.87 4.81 -32.68
CA ASP A 253 -9.23 5.30 -32.85
C ASP A 253 -10.31 4.25 -32.54
N ASP A 254 -9.97 2.97 -32.66
CA ASP A 254 -10.92 1.85 -32.57
C ASP A 254 -10.67 0.96 -31.34
N TYR A 255 -9.46 0.98 -30.79
CA TYR A 255 -9.02 0.10 -29.71
C TYR A 255 -8.41 0.88 -28.53
N ILE A 256 -8.69 0.39 -27.32
CA ILE A 256 -8.07 0.84 -26.09
C ILE A 256 -7.50 -0.36 -25.32
N LEU A 257 -6.25 -0.26 -24.87
CA LEU A 257 -5.68 -1.20 -23.91
C LEU A 257 -5.89 -0.66 -22.50
N TRP A 258 -6.81 -1.28 -21.77
CA TRP A 258 -6.98 -1.02 -20.34
C TRP A 258 -5.75 -1.50 -19.54
N ASN A 259 -5.50 -0.84 -18.41
CA ASN A 259 -4.50 -1.30 -17.46
C ASN A 259 -4.91 -2.69 -16.92
N ASP A 260 -3.94 -3.60 -16.79
CA ASP A 260 -4.16 -5.00 -16.40
C ASP A 260 -4.83 -5.16 -15.02
N TYR A 261 -4.71 -4.15 -14.15
CA TYR A 261 -5.40 -4.13 -12.86
C TYR A 261 -6.90 -3.81 -12.96
N TYR A 262 -7.38 -3.22 -14.05
CA TYR A 262 -8.78 -2.77 -14.21
C TYR A 262 -9.51 -3.39 -15.40
N ASP A 263 -8.80 -3.99 -16.34
CA ASP A 263 -9.34 -4.57 -17.57
C ASP A 263 -10.57 -5.46 -17.33
N TYR A 264 -10.47 -6.39 -16.37
CA TYR A 264 -11.60 -7.27 -16.01
C TYR A 264 -12.81 -6.47 -15.52
N GLN A 265 -12.60 -5.49 -14.64
CA GLN A 265 -13.68 -4.70 -14.06
C GLN A 265 -14.34 -3.78 -15.08
N PHE A 266 -13.57 -3.20 -16.01
CA PHE A 266 -14.09 -2.34 -17.06
C PHE A 266 -14.86 -3.12 -18.12
N THR A 267 -14.31 -4.26 -18.54
CA THR A 267 -14.99 -5.20 -19.45
C THR A 267 -16.36 -5.62 -18.86
N ASN A 268 -16.38 -5.93 -17.56
CA ASN A 268 -17.58 -6.37 -16.83
C ASN A 268 -18.28 -5.22 -16.08
N SER A 269 -18.18 -3.99 -16.58
CA SER A 269 -18.70 -2.78 -15.92
C SER A 269 -20.19 -2.78 -15.63
N GLU A 270 -21.00 -3.60 -16.34
CA GLU A 270 -22.44 -3.75 -16.06
C GLU A 270 -22.72 -4.41 -14.71
N ALA A 271 -21.78 -5.18 -14.17
CA ALA A 271 -21.89 -5.78 -12.84
C ALA A 271 -21.38 -4.86 -11.72
N VAL A 272 -20.85 -3.68 -12.06
CA VAL A 272 -20.28 -2.69 -11.14
C VAL A 272 -21.29 -1.56 -10.94
N ASP A 273 -21.70 -1.31 -9.71
CA ASP A 273 -22.68 -0.27 -9.39
C ASP A 273 -22.06 1.14 -9.52
N PHE A 274 -20.77 1.29 -9.17
CA PHE A 274 -20.03 2.54 -9.37
C PHE A 274 -18.51 2.34 -9.41
N PHE A 275 -17.81 3.24 -10.10
CA PHE A 275 -16.35 3.39 -10.00
C PHE A 275 -16.01 4.61 -9.16
N VAL A 276 -14.93 4.53 -8.38
CA VAL A 276 -14.38 5.67 -7.64
C VAL A 276 -13.01 6.01 -8.21
N VAL A 277 -12.86 7.25 -8.67
CA VAL A 277 -11.58 7.79 -9.15
C VAL A 277 -11.12 8.93 -8.22
N ALA A 278 -9.81 9.18 -8.19
CA ALA A 278 -9.24 10.16 -7.28
C ALA A 278 -9.41 11.62 -7.76
N THR A 279 -9.60 11.84 -9.07
CA THR A 279 -9.61 13.18 -9.68
C THR A 279 -10.76 13.34 -10.68
N ALA A 280 -11.23 14.58 -10.85
CA ALA A 280 -12.25 14.91 -11.85
C ALA A 280 -11.73 14.69 -13.28
N SER A 281 -10.45 15.01 -13.54
CA SER A 281 -9.82 14.79 -14.84
C SER A 281 -9.82 13.30 -15.22
N GLN A 282 -9.56 12.40 -14.26
CA GLN A 282 -9.65 10.96 -14.51
C GLN A 282 -11.08 10.51 -14.78
N ARG A 283 -12.07 11.00 -14.02
CA ARG A 283 -13.49 10.70 -14.26
C ARG A 283 -13.88 11.06 -15.69
N ASP A 284 -13.59 12.30 -16.09
CA ASP A 284 -14.02 12.83 -17.37
C ASP A 284 -13.35 12.11 -18.55
N LEU A 285 -12.07 11.75 -18.40
CA LEU A 285 -11.37 10.94 -19.40
C LEU A 285 -11.92 9.51 -19.48
N LEU A 286 -12.11 8.86 -18.33
CA LEU A 286 -12.63 7.50 -18.23
C LEU A 286 -14.03 7.40 -18.85
N LEU A 287 -14.94 8.34 -18.54
CA LEU A 287 -16.28 8.37 -19.12
C LEU A 287 -16.26 8.56 -20.65
N LYS A 288 -15.38 9.43 -21.16
CA LYS A 288 -15.20 9.61 -22.61
C LYS A 288 -14.72 8.32 -23.28
N GLN A 289 -13.77 7.62 -22.67
CA GLN A 289 -13.25 6.37 -23.21
C GLN A 289 -14.28 5.24 -23.13
N PHE A 290 -15.04 5.09 -22.03
CA PHE A 290 -16.15 4.14 -21.97
C PHE A 290 -17.21 4.39 -23.06
N ALA A 291 -17.58 5.66 -23.29
CA ALA A 291 -18.55 5.99 -24.32
C ALA A 291 -18.01 5.68 -25.74
N LYS A 292 -16.71 5.93 -25.98
CA LYS A 292 -16.06 5.70 -27.28
C LYS A 292 -15.86 4.22 -27.57
N TYR A 293 -15.23 3.48 -26.66
CA TYR A 293 -14.72 2.13 -26.94
C TYR A 293 -15.64 1.01 -26.46
N GLU A 294 -16.40 1.24 -25.39
CA GLU A 294 -17.26 0.21 -24.79
C GLU A 294 -18.76 0.48 -25.05
N HIS A 295 -19.10 1.66 -25.57
CA HIS A 295 -20.47 2.17 -25.73
C HIS A 295 -21.30 2.09 -24.44
N LYS A 296 -20.64 2.30 -23.29
CA LYS A 296 -21.23 2.27 -21.95
C LYS A 296 -21.10 3.61 -21.24
N GLN A 297 -21.93 3.84 -20.23
CA GLN A 297 -21.86 5.00 -19.35
C GLN A 297 -21.99 4.56 -17.88
N PRO A 298 -20.95 3.94 -17.31
CA PRO A 298 -20.99 3.54 -15.91
C PRO A 298 -21.02 4.76 -14.99
N LYS A 299 -21.53 4.60 -13.77
CA LYS A 299 -21.46 5.64 -12.75
C LYS A 299 -20.01 5.78 -12.27
N VAL A 300 -19.44 6.97 -12.36
CA VAL A 300 -18.09 7.27 -11.86
C VAL A 300 -18.14 8.46 -10.91
N VAL A 301 -17.74 8.24 -9.66
CA VAL A 301 -17.70 9.26 -8.60
C VAL A 301 -16.26 9.69 -8.32
N VAL A 302 -16.08 10.96 -7.96
CA VAL A 302 -14.78 11.52 -7.61
C VAL A 302 -14.68 11.59 -6.09
N ILE A 303 -13.81 10.77 -5.51
CA ILE A 303 -13.48 10.85 -4.09
C ILE A 303 -11.96 10.78 -3.97
N PRO A 304 -11.31 11.85 -3.48
CA PRO A 304 -9.88 11.83 -3.21
C PRO A 304 -9.47 10.64 -2.33
N VAL A 305 -8.40 9.97 -2.70
CA VAL A 305 -7.89 8.79 -1.98
C VAL A 305 -7.25 9.12 -0.62
N GLY A 306 -7.01 10.40 -0.36
CA GLY A 306 -6.56 10.91 0.93
C GLY A 306 -7.08 12.32 1.20
N SER A 307 -6.88 12.79 2.42
CA SER A 307 -7.35 14.09 2.88
C SER A 307 -6.39 14.70 3.89
N VAL A 308 -6.51 16.01 4.10
CA VAL A 308 -5.70 16.75 5.08
C VAL A 308 -6.56 17.29 6.22
N ASP A 309 -6.11 17.04 7.45
CA ASP A 309 -6.79 17.45 8.69
C ASP A 309 -6.72 18.97 8.91
N LYS A 310 -5.59 19.57 8.56
CA LYS A 310 -5.33 21.01 8.63
C LYS A 310 -4.33 21.43 7.57
N LEU A 311 -4.40 22.71 7.20
CA LEU A 311 -3.32 23.38 6.50
C LEU A 311 -2.17 23.66 7.49
N ARG A 312 -0.95 23.31 7.10
CA ARG A 312 0.23 23.44 7.97
C ARG A 312 1.03 24.67 7.60
N HIS A 313 1.07 25.61 8.53
CA HIS A 313 1.88 26.82 8.40
C HIS A 313 3.21 26.67 9.16
N PRO A 314 4.31 27.22 8.63
CA PRO A 314 5.61 27.12 9.28
C PRO A 314 5.62 27.98 10.56
N LYS A 315 6.11 27.40 11.67
CA LYS A 315 6.28 28.13 12.95
C LYS A 315 7.57 28.95 12.99
N VAL A 316 8.54 28.56 12.17
CA VAL A 316 9.84 29.21 11.99
C VAL A 316 10.07 29.43 10.49
N PRO A 317 10.95 30.36 10.08
CA PRO A 317 11.28 30.52 8.67
C PRO A 317 11.75 29.20 8.05
N ARG A 318 11.21 28.89 6.87
CA ARG A 318 11.59 27.72 6.06
C ARG A 318 13.06 27.80 5.70
N GLN A 319 13.73 26.65 5.55
CA GLN A 319 15.08 26.64 5.02
C GLN A 319 15.06 27.17 3.56
N PRO A 320 15.78 28.26 3.25
CA PRO A 320 15.88 28.76 1.89
C PRO A 320 16.48 27.71 0.96
N PHE A 321 16.01 27.67 -0.30
CA PHE A 321 16.55 26.78 -1.35
C PHE A 321 16.56 25.28 -0.98
N ALA A 322 15.72 24.85 -0.03
CA ALA A 322 15.61 23.45 0.35
C ALA A 322 14.48 22.76 -0.41
N LEU A 323 14.83 21.77 -1.23
CA LEU A 323 13.90 20.88 -1.92
C LEU A 323 13.68 19.61 -1.09
N ILE A 324 12.45 19.09 -1.17
CA ILE A 324 12.09 17.77 -0.63
C ILE A 324 11.44 16.92 -1.72
N THR A 325 11.70 15.62 -1.67
CA THR A 325 10.89 14.61 -2.36
C THR A 325 10.60 13.43 -1.44
N ALA A 326 9.43 12.81 -1.60
CA ALA A 326 8.98 11.69 -0.78
C ALA A 326 8.25 10.65 -1.61
N SER A 327 8.87 9.48 -1.79
CA SER A 327 8.29 8.35 -2.53
C SER A 327 8.99 7.04 -2.17
N ARG A 328 8.43 5.90 -2.62
CA ARG A 328 9.25 4.68 -2.75
C ARG A 328 10.44 4.98 -3.67
N LEU A 329 11.62 4.43 -3.36
CA LEU A 329 12.80 4.53 -4.21
C LEU A 329 12.75 3.42 -5.26
N ALA A 330 11.83 3.56 -6.21
CA ALA A 330 11.55 2.60 -7.26
C ALA A 330 11.81 3.23 -8.65
N PRO A 331 12.10 2.42 -9.69
CA PRO A 331 12.46 2.93 -11.02
C PRO A 331 11.45 3.93 -11.60
N GLU A 332 10.16 3.69 -11.44
CA GLU A 332 9.07 4.53 -11.95
C GLU A 332 9.01 5.93 -11.33
N LYS A 333 9.72 6.16 -10.22
CA LYS A 333 9.79 7.48 -9.56
C LYS A 333 10.94 8.35 -10.07
N HIS A 334 11.88 7.78 -10.82
CA HIS A 334 13.00 8.47 -11.46
C HIS A 334 13.72 9.48 -10.57
N VAL A 335 13.98 9.10 -9.31
CA VAL A 335 14.67 9.96 -8.33
C VAL A 335 16.10 10.31 -8.78
N ASP A 336 16.69 9.49 -9.65
CA ASP A 336 17.96 9.78 -10.32
C ASP A 336 17.88 11.03 -11.20
N TRP A 337 16.76 11.29 -11.89
CA TRP A 337 16.56 12.53 -12.65
C TRP A 337 16.51 13.74 -11.72
N LEU A 338 15.90 13.60 -10.54
CA LEU A 338 15.88 14.65 -9.51
C LEU A 338 17.27 14.97 -8.97
N VAL A 339 18.07 13.95 -8.69
CA VAL A 339 19.46 14.11 -8.24
C VAL A 339 20.27 14.87 -9.30
N ASN A 340 20.20 14.44 -10.56
CA ASN A 340 20.92 15.09 -11.66
C ASN A 340 20.44 16.53 -11.90
N ALA A 341 19.14 16.79 -11.83
CA ALA A 341 18.57 18.13 -11.96
C ALA A 341 19.03 19.05 -10.83
N CYS A 342 19.06 18.55 -9.58
CA CYS A 342 19.57 19.28 -8.43
C CYS A 342 21.07 19.60 -8.58
N ILE A 343 21.90 18.65 -9.02
CA ILE A 343 23.34 18.87 -9.28
C ILE A 343 23.52 19.97 -10.33
N ARG A 344 22.71 19.98 -11.38
CA ARG A 344 22.77 21.00 -12.43
C ARG A 344 22.34 22.38 -11.92
N ALA A 345 21.20 22.47 -11.24
CA ALA A 345 20.67 23.72 -10.70
C ALA A 345 21.55 24.31 -9.58
N HIS A 346 22.25 23.46 -8.82
CA HIS A 346 23.18 23.89 -7.77
C HIS A 346 24.34 24.75 -8.29
N LYS A 347 24.69 24.65 -9.58
CA LYS A 347 25.69 25.52 -10.21
C LYS A 347 25.25 26.99 -10.28
N GLU A 348 23.95 27.23 -10.36
CA GLU A 348 23.37 28.58 -10.37
C GLU A 348 22.88 29.01 -8.97
N ILE A 349 22.52 28.04 -8.12
CA ILE A 349 22.03 28.25 -6.75
C ILE A 349 22.90 27.44 -5.78
N PRO A 350 24.04 28.00 -5.32
CA PRO A 350 25.00 27.26 -4.47
C PRO A 350 24.45 26.80 -3.11
N ASP A 351 23.37 27.41 -2.62
CA ASP A 351 22.70 27.03 -1.37
C ASP A 351 21.61 25.97 -1.56
N LEU A 352 21.37 25.50 -2.80
CA LEU A 352 20.35 24.52 -3.12
C LEU A 352 20.65 23.18 -2.43
N THR A 353 19.65 22.65 -1.72
CA THR A 353 19.71 21.32 -1.09
C THR A 353 18.51 20.46 -1.50
N LEU A 354 18.68 19.14 -1.47
CA LEU A 354 17.63 18.17 -1.74
C LEU A 354 17.66 17.04 -0.68
N ASP A 355 16.59 16.93 0.09
CA ASP A 355 16.38 15.79 0.98
C ASP A 355 15.38 14.81 0.33
N ILE A 356 15.77 13.53 0.29
CA ILE A 356 15.03 12.44 -0.35
C ILE A 356 14.55 11.48 0.75
N TYR A 357 13.23 11.40 0.94
CA TYR A 357 12.59 10.51 1.90
C TYR A 357 11.98 9.29 1.22
N GLY A 358 12.10 8.15 1.90
CA GLY A 358 11.58 6.86 1.47
C GLY A 358 12.65 5.77 1.37
N GLU A 359 12.19 4.57 1.02
CA GLU A 359 13.01 3.36 0.87
C GLU A 359 12.62 2.61 -0.40
N GLY A 360 13.51 1.74 -0.87
CA GLY A 360 13.28 0.92 -2.06
C GLY A 360 14.57 0.43 -2.71
N SER A 361 14.42 -0.37 -3.76
CA SER A 361 15.51 -1.01 -4.50
C SER A 361 16.49 -0.02 -5.12
N GLY A 362 16.05 1.22 -5.42
CA GLY A 362 16.89 2.26 -6.00
C GLY A 362 17.89 2.91 -5.04
N LYS A 363 17.82 2.63 -3.72
CA LYS A 363 18.64 3.31 -2.70
C LYS A 363 20.13 3.24 -3.00
N GLU A 364 20.68 2.05 -3.24
CA GLU A 364 22.12 1.85 -3.45
C GLU A 364 22.61 2.58 -4.72
N GLN A 365 21.78 2.58 -5.78
CA GLN A 365 22.11 3.29 -7.02
C GLN A 365 22.14 4.82 -6.80
N LEU A 366 21.22 5.35 -6.02
CA LEU A 366 21.18 6.77 -5.66
C LEU A 366 22.38 7.17 -4.81
N GLU A 367 22.77 6.35 -3.82
CA GLU A 367 23.98 6.58 -3.00
C GLU A 367 25.23 6.69 -3.88
N LYS A 368 25.40 5.76 -4.84
CA LYS A 368 26.49 5.79 -5.82
C LYS A 368 26.44 7.03 -6.72
N LEU A 369 25.25 7.38 -7.22
CA LEU A 369 25.07 8.57 -8.08
C LEU A 369 25.47 9.86 -7.35
N ILE A 370 25.02 10.02 -6.11
CA ILE A 370 25.35 11.19 -5.27
C ILE A 370 26.86 11.22 -4.99
N ALA A 371 27.46 10.07 -4.66
CA ALA A 371 28.88 9.98 -4.36
C ALA A 371 29.78 10.29 -5.55
N ASN A 372 29.47 9.73 -6.72
CA ASN A 372 30.23 9.94 -7.96
C ASN A 372 30.24 11.41 -8.40
N ASN A 373 29.18 12.16 -8.07
CA ASN A 373 29.07 13.58 -8.37
C ASN A 373 29.51 14.49 -7.22
N GLN A 374 30.08 13.95 -6.14
CA GLN A 374 30.52 14.69 -4.96
C GLN A 374 29.42 15.56 -4.33
N ALA A 375 28.16 15.10 -4.41
CA ALA A 375 26.97 15.87 -4.03
C ALA A 375 26.49 15.61 -2.58
N GLN A 376 27.22 14.82 -1.79
CA GLN A 376 26.80 14.38 -0.44
C GLN A 376 26.56 15.54 0.54
N LYS A 377 27.15 16.72 0.29
CA LYS A 377 26.98 17.89 1.17
C LYS A 377 25.58 18.51 1.07
N TYR A 378 24.92 18.38 -0.08
CA TYR A 378 23.66 19.06 -0.36
C TYR A 378 22.53 18.14 -0.85
N ILE A 379 22.80 16.87 -1.16
CA ILE A 379 21.78 15.86 -1.48
C ILE A 379 21.85 14.73 -0.44
N ARG A 380 20.73 14.44 0.24
CA ARG A 380 20.70 13.48 1.37
C ARG A 380 19.57 12.47 1.24
N LEU A 381 19.89 11.19 1.45
CA LEU A 381 18.90 10.14 1.64
C LEU A 381 18.53 10.06 3.13
N LYS A 382 17.24 10.23 3.43
CA LYS A 382 16.73 10.37 4.81
C LYS A 382 16.03 9.10 5.33
N GLY A 383 15.83 8.10 4.47
CA GLY A 383 15.08 6.88 4.78
C GLY A 383 13.57 7.15 4.90
N HIS A 384 12.82 6.14 5.32
CA HIS A 384 11.39 6.29 5.59
C HIS A 384 11.16 6.97 6.95
N GLN A 385 10.30 8.00 6.97
CA GLN A 385 9.96 8.77 8.17
C GLN A 385 8.51 9.25 8.10
N ASP A 386 7.92 9.61 9.25
CA ASP A 386 6.69 10.40 9.28
C ASP A 386 6.98 11.85 8.85
N LEU A 387 6.40 12.25 7.73
CA LEU A 387 6.63 13.56 7.10
C LEU A 387 5.59 14.60 7.44
N LYS A 388 4.54 14.25 8.21
CA LYS A 388 3.37 15.10 8.45
C LYS A 388 3.76 16.51 8.88
N GLU A 389 4.77 16.65 9.73
CA GLU A 389 5.27 17.96 10.21
C GLU A 389 6.63 18.36 9.60
N GLN A 390 7.14 17.64 8.59
CA GLN A 390 8.44 17.91 7.96
C GLN A 390 8.33 18.84 6.75
N TYR A 391 7.28 18.71 5.94
CA TYR A 391 7.10 19.50 4.71
C TYR A 391 7.19 21.02 4.95
N VAL A 392 6.71 21.51 6.10
CA VAL A 392 6.75 22.93 6.45
C VAL A 392 8.16 23.51 6.59
N ASN A 393 9.20 22.69 6.66
CA ASN A 393 10.58 23.14 6.81
C ASN A 393 11.26 23.43 5.45
N TYR A 394 10.70 22.94 4.36
CA TYR A 394 11.28 23.03 3.02
C TYR A 394 10.72 24.21 2.22
N ALA A 395 11.42 24.60 1.17
CA ALA A 395 11.04 25.69 0.29
C ALA A 395 10.09 25.26 -0.84
N ALA A 396 10.30 24.05 -1.39
CA ALA A 396 9.47 23.47 -2.45
C ALA A 396 9.57 21.93 -2.47
N TYR A 397 8.60 21.29 -3.12
CA TYR A 397 8.58 19.85 -3.35
C TYR A 397 8.86 19.53 -4.82
N ILE A 398 9.61 18.46 -5.10
CA ILE A 398 9.93 18.04 -6.47
C ILE A 398 9.64 16.55 -6.70
N THR A 399 9.12 16.21 -7.87
CA THR A 399 8.87 14.82 -8.30
C THR A 399 9.26 14.61 -9.76
N ALA A 400 9.72 13.41 -10.09
CA ALA A 400 9.97 12.95 -11.46
C ALA A 400 9.16 11.68 -11.80
N SER A 401 8.10 11.41 -11.03
CA SER A 401 7.20 10.28 -11.29
C SER A 401 6.59 10.41 -12.68
N THR A 402 6.71 9.36 -13.49
CA THR A 402 6.12 9.30 -14.84
C THR A 402 4.67 8.84 -14.83
N THR A 403 4.20 8.36 -13.68
CA THR A 403 2.79 8.02 -13.43
C THR A 403 2.40 8.45 -12.02
N GLU A 404 1.28 9.15 -11.86
CA GLU A 404 0.78 9.57 -10.55
C GLU A 404 -0.74 9.71 -10.55
N GLY A 405 -1.44 8.65 -10.14
CA GLY A 405 -2.92 8.63 -10.13
C GLY A 405 -3.52 9.75 -9.27
N PHE A 406 -2.90 10.03 -8.13
CA PHE A 406 -3.29 11.14 -7.25
C PHE A 406 -2.06 11.81 -6.64
N GLY A 407 -1.23 11.07 -5.90
CA GLY A 407 -0.04 11.61 -5.22
C GLY A 407 -0.34 12.15 -3.83
N LEU A 408 -0.41 11.26 -2.83
CA LEU A 408 -0.60 11.65 -1.42
C LEU A 408 0.50 12.60 -0.92
N SER A 409 1.75 12.37 -1.30
CA SER A 409 2.85 13.27 -0.96
C SER A 409 2.75 14.64 -1.64
N LEU A 410 2.12 14.73 -2.82
CA LEU A 410 1.81 16.01 -3.47
C LEU A 410 0.75 16.77 -2.68
N LEU A 411 -0.32 16.08 -2.26
CA LEU A 411 -1.36 16.66 -1.40
C LEU A 411 -0.78 17.17 -0.07
N GLU A 412 0.03 16.36 0.62
CA GLU A 412 0.67 16.74 1.88
C GLU A 412 1.62 17.94 1.70
N ALA A 413 2.33 18.01 0.57
CA ALA A 413 3.19 19.12 0.22
C ALA A 413 2.39 20.43 0.02
N ILE A 414 1.33 20.44 -0.80
CA ILE A 414 0.53 21.66 -1.02
C ILE A 414 -0.25 22.08 0.23
N ALA A 415 -0.70 21.13 1.05
CA ALA A 415 -1.35 21.42 2.33
C ALA A 415 -0.38 22.00 3.35
N SER A 416 0.92 21.77 3.15
CA SER A 416 2.02 22.42 3.87
C SER A 416 2.53 23.66 3.13
N GLY A 417 1.79 24.16 2.14
CA GLY A 417 2.08 25.35 1.37
C GLY A 417 3.27 25.24 0.43
N LEU A 418 3.80 24.05 0.15
CA LEU A 418 4.95 23.91 -0.74
C LEU A 418 4.52 24.08 -2.21
N PRO A 419 5.21 24.95 -2.97
CA PRO A 419 5.13 24.91 -4.41
C PRO A 419 5.67 23.57 -4.94
N LEU A 420 5.15 23.12 -6.08
CA LEU A 420 5.50 21.82 -6.68
C LEU A 420 6.25 21.98 -8.00
N ILE A 421 7.28 21.16 -8.22
CA ILE A 421 7.88 20.95 -9.55
C ILE A 421 7.69 19.49 -9.91
N GLY A 422 7.17 19.20 -11.11
CA GLY A 422 7.03 17.83 -11.56
C GLY A 422 6.74 17.72 -13.05
N LEU A 423 6.62 16.49 -13.55
CA LEU A 423 6.37 16.22 -14.96
C LEU A 423 4.89 16.45 -15.32
N ASP A 424 4.61 16.76 -16.59
CA ASP A 424 3.26 16.81 -17.14
C ASP A 424 2.72 15.40 -17.34
N VAL A 425 2.26 14.82 -16.25
CA VAL A 425 1.70 13.47 -16.20
C VAL A 425 0.32 13.51 -15.59
N ARG A 426 -0.57 12.70 -16.15
CA ARG A 426 -1.88 12.43 -15.56
C ARG A 426 -1.70 11.69 -14.23
N TYR A 427 -2.45 11.98 -13.17
CA TYR A 427 -3.45 13.05 -12.98
C TYR A 427 -3.06 13.97 -11.81
N GLY A 428 -2.22 13.50 -10.90
CA GLY A 428 -1.88 14.18 -9.65
C GLY A 428 -1.29 15.57 -9.86
N MET A 429 -0.26 15.68 -10.71
CA MET A 429 0.37 16.97 -11.03
C MET A 429 -0.64 17.95 -11.63
N GLN A 430 -1.46 17.51 -12.58
CA GLN A 430 -2.51 18.32 -13.21
C GLN A 430 -3.62 18.73 -12.23
N THR A 431 -3.82 17.95 -11.16
CA THR A 431 -4.81 18.24 -10.13
C THR A 431 -4.30 19.30 -9.15
N PHE A 432 -3.05 19.18 -8.72
CA PHE A 432 -2.49 19.99 -7.64
C PHE A 432 -1.73 21.24 -8.10
N VAL A 433 -1.30 21.31 -9.36
CA VAL A 433 -0.46 22.39 -9.87
C VAL A 433 -1.17 23.17 -10.96
N ASP A 434 -1.32 24.47 -10.73
CA ASP A 434 -1.62 25.43 -11.78
C ASP A 434 -0.27 26.05 -12.20
N ASN A 435 0.18 25.70 -13.40
CA ASN A 435 1.52 26.04 -13.89
C ASN A 435 1.79 27.56 -13.82
N GLY A 436 2.92 27.93 -13.22
CA GLY A 436 3.32 29.32 -13.00
C GLY A 436 2.61 30.03 -11.83
N GLN A 437 1.67 29.38 -11.15
CA GLN A 437 0.97 29.96 -9.99
C GLN A 437 1.40 29.34 -8.66
N ASN A 438 1.44 28.01 -8.55
CA ASN A 438 1.97 27.30 -7.37
C ASN A 438 3.04 26.26 -7.71
N GLY A 439 3.67 26.38 -8.87
CA GLY A 439 4.64 25.39 -9.29
C GLY A 439 4.89 25.39 -10.79
N TYR A 440 5.66 24.41 -11.23
CA TYR A 440 5.95 24.19 -12.64
C TYR A 440 5.68 22.75 -13.04
N VAL A 441 4.96 22.61 -14.15
CA VAL A 441 4.68 21.35 -14.81
C VAL A 441 5.59 21.24 -16.03
N CYS A 442 6.58 20.37 -15.95
CA CYS A 442 7.63 20.17 -16.93
C CYS A 442 7.15 19.25 -18.06
N PRO A 443 7.35 19.61 -19.34
CA PRO A 443 6.99 18.75 -20.46
C PRO A 443 7.65 17.36 -20.35
N TRP A 444 6.87 16.32 -20.62
CA TRP A 444 7.32 14.93 -20.59
C TRP A 444 6.64 14.10 -21.69
N SER A 445 7.37 13.10 -22.18
CA SER A 445 6.87 12.01 -23.02
C SER A 445 7.82 10.82 -22.87
N ASP A 446 7.34 9.59 -23.09
CA ASP A 446 8.19 8.39 -23.02
C ASP A 446 9.33 8.38 -24.05
N SER A 447 9.16 9.11 -25.17
CA SER A 447 10.19 9.31 -26.18
C SER A 447 11.25 10.35 -25.79
N MET A 448 11.05 11.09 -24.69
CA MET A 448 11.97 12.13 -24.26
C MET A 448 13.18 11.51 -23.55
N GLY A 449 14.38 11.78 -24.07
CA GLY A 449 15.61 11.32 -23.42
C GLY A 449 15.86 11.97 -22.06
N ALA A 450 16.39 11.18 -21.12
CA ALA A 450 16.67 11.62 -19.74
C ALA A 450 17.45 12.95 -19.63
N PRO A 451 18.47 13.27 -20.47
CA PRO A 451 19.14 14.57 -20.40
C PRO A 451 18.20 15.76 -20.58
N ARG A 452 17.23 15.68 -21.50
CA ARG A 452 16.26 16.75 -21.72
C ARG A 452 15.30 16.89 -20.54
N ILE A 453 14.89 15.78 -19.94
CA ILE A 453 14.03 15.77 -18.75
C ILE A 453 14.76 16.44 -17.58
N VAL A 454 16.02 16.06 -17.34
CA VAL A 454 16.89 16.67 -16.32
C VAL A 454 17.05 18.18 -16.55
N ASP A 455 17.20 18.60 -17.81
CA ASP A 455 17.33 20.01 -18.17
C ASP A 455 16.05 20.81 -17.91
N ASN A 456 14.89 20.25 -18.25
CA ASN A 456 13.59 20.85 -17.96
C ASN A 456 13.39 21.00 -16.44
N LEU A 457 13.71 19.96 -15.66
CA LEU A 457 13.61 19.98 -14.20
C LEU A 457 14.58 21.00 -13.59
N ALA A 458 15.83 21.03 -14.03
CA ALA A 458 16.83 21.99 -13.55
C ALA A 458 16.41 23.44 -13.85
N PHE A 459 15.88 23.70 -15.05
CA PHE A 459 15.34 25.00 -15.41
C PHE A 459 14.13 25.38 -14.53
N ALA A 460 13.19 24.46 -14.30
CA ALA A 460 12.06 24.73 -13.42
C ALA A 460 12.48 25.03 -11.97
N ILE A 461 13.53 24.37 -11.47
CA ILE A 461 14.12 24.69 -10.15
C ILE A 461 14.63 26.13 -10.13
N THR A 462 15.41 26.55 -11.13
CA THR A 462 15.99 27.89 -11.14
C THR A 462 14.93 28.97 -11.32
N GLU A 463 13.92 28.75 -12.15
CA GLU A 463 12.80 29.68 -12.32
C GLU A 463 11.93 29.78 -11.05
N LEU A 464 11.73 28.68 -10.32
CA LEU A 464 10.99 28.71 -9.06
C LEU A 464 11.66 29.60 -8.02
N PHE A 465 12.98 29.50 -7.89
CA PHE A 465 13.71 30.30 -6.91
C PHE A 465 13.97 31.76 -7.34
N LYS A 466 13.66 32.13 -8.58
CA LYS A 466 13.54 33.53 -9.02
C LYS A 466 12.15 34.12 -8.78
N ALA A 467 11.13 33.29 -8.61
CA ALA A 467 9.75 33.71 -8.44
C ALA A 467 9.45 34.19 -7.00
N ASP A 468 8.30 34.85 -6.85
CA ASP A 468 7.75 35.20 -5.54
C ASP A 468 7.12 33.95 -4.88
N LEU A 469 7.94 33.23 -4.11
CA LEU A 469 7.51 32.03 -3.40
C LEU A 469 6.35 32.28 -2.43
N SER A 470 6.13 33.52 -1.96
CA SER A 470 5.02 33.80 -1.05
C SER A 470 3.66 33.59 -1.74
N LYS A 471 3.50 34.08 -2.97
CA LYS A 471 2.31 33.88 -3.81
C LYS A 471 2.11 32.41 -4.16
N PHE A 472 3.20 31.71 -4.49
CA PHE A 472 3.11 30.29 -4.84
C PHE A 472 2.66 29.43 -3.64
N ARG A 473 3.07 29.81 -2.43
CA ARG A 473 2.66 29.15 -1.19
C ARG A 473 1.19 29.39 -0.89
N GLU A 474 0.71 30.63 -1.02
CA GLU A 474 -0.70 30.97 -0.83
C GLU A 474 -1.59 30.19 -1.80
N HIS A 475 -1.21 30.13 -3.08
CA HIS A 475 -1.95 29.37 -4.08
C HIS A 475 -1.93 27.86 -3.80
N SER A 476 -0.82 27.32 -3.27
CA SER A 476 -0.76 25.92 -2.83
C SER A 476 -1.78 25.62 -1.71
N TYR A 477 -1.92 26.51 -0.72
CA TYR A 477 -2.95 26.35 0.31
C TYR A 477 -4.36 26.39 -0.28
N HIS A 478 -4.63 27.30 -1.23
CA HIS A 478 -5.93 27.32 -1.92
C HIS A 478 -6.21 26.01 -2.66
N LYS A 479 -5.23 25.45 -3.37
CA LYS A 479 -5.36 24.15 -4.04
C LYS A 479 -5.59 22.99 -3.07
N ALA A 480 -5.13 23.10 -1.82
CA ALA A 480 -5.33 22.07 -0.79
C ALA A 480 -6.74 22.09 -0.17
N GLN A 481 -7.47 23.22 -0.20
CA GLN A 481 -8.76 23.38 0.48
C GLN A 481 -9.84 22.33 0.09
N PRO A 482 -10.01 21.95 -1.20
CA PRO A 482 -10.99 20.92 -1.57
C PRO A 482 -10.70 19.55 -0.95
N PHE A 483 -9.44 19.28 -0.59
CA PHE A 483 -8.97 18.01 -0.04
C PHE A 483 -8.94 17.97 1.50
N MET A 484 -9.50 19.00 2.13
CA MET A 484 -9.70 19.01 3.58
C MET A 484 -10.59 17.84 4.00
N GLU A 485 -10.27 17.23 5.14
CA GLU A 485 -10.93 16.04 5.66
C GLU A 485 -12.46 16.16 5.72
N ALA A 486 -12.98 17.32 6.12
CA ALA A 486 -14.42 17.58 6.15
C ALA A 486 -15.10 17.42 4.77
N ASN A 487 -14.43 17.83 3.70
CA ASN A 487 -14.97 17.77 2.33
C ASN A 487 -14.95 16.33 1.81
N VAL A 488 -13.84 15.61 2.01
CA VAL A 488 -13.71 14.21 1.59
C VAL A 488 -14.66 13.32 2.39
N ARG A 489 -14.81 13.57 3.69
CA ARG A 489 -15.81 12.89 4.56
C ARG A 489 -17.23 13.11 4.07
N LYS A 490 -17.58 14.34 3.65
CA LYS A 490 -18.89 14.65 3.08
C LYS A 490 -19.13 13.86 1.79
N ALA A 491 -18.15 13.78 0.90
CA ALA A 491 -18.26 13.00 -0.34
C ALA A 491 -18.48 11.49 -0.06
N TRP A 492 -17.78 10.92 0.94
CA TRP A 492 -18.04 9.56 1.39
C TRP A 492 -19.46 9.39 1.95
N ALA A 493 -19.92 10.31 2.80
CA ALA A 493 -21.28 10.26 3.36
C ALA A 493 -22.36 10.28 2.27
N GLU A 494 -22.19 11.13 1.24
CA GLU A 494 -23.11 11.21 0.10
C GLU A 494 -23.12 9.92 -0.73
N LEU A 495 -21.94 9.34 -1.00
CA LEU A 495 -21.85 8.05 -1.69
C LEU A 495 -22.56 6.95 -0.90
N ILE A 496 -22.28 6.86 0.40
CA ILE A 496 -22.85 5.85 1.29
C ILE A 496 -24.37 5.99 1.38
N ALA A 497 -24.88 7.22 1.51
CA ALA A 497 -26.32 7.47 1.54
C ALA A 497 -27.00 7.05 0.23
N THR A 498 -26.35 7.34 -0.90
CA THR A 498 -26.88 7.03 -2.24
C THR A 498 -26.89 5.53 -2.52
N GLU A 499 -25.78 4.83 -2.23
CA GLU A 499 -25.61 3.42 -2.59
C GLU A 499 -26.14 2.46 -1.52
N GLY A 500 -26.04 2.83 -0.25
CA GLY A 500 -26.49 2.05 0.89
C GLY A 500 -28.02 1.98 1.04
N GLY A 501 -28.78 2.63 0.15
CA GLY A 501 -30.24 2.67 0.22
C GLY A 501 -30.79 3.53 1.37
N LEU A 502 -29.97 4.43 1.93
CA LEU A 502 -30.36 5.38 2.99
C LEU A 502 -30.95 6.69 2.41
N GLY A 503 -31.56 6.61 1.22
CA GLY A 503 -32.24 7.74 0.58
C GLY A 503 -33.54 8.09 1.31
N HIS A 504 -33.56 9.29 1.90
CA HIS A 504 -34.67 10.04 2.49
C HIS A 504 -36.05 9.35 2.54
N ALA A 505 -36.40 8.85 3.74
CA ALA A 505 -37.79 8.85 4.19
C ALA A 505 -38.25 10.28 4.51
#